data_AF-D0L6Z2-F1
#
_entry.id   AF-D0L6Z2-F1
#
_cell.length_a   1.000
_cell.length_b   1.000
_cell.length_c   1.000
_cell.angle_alpha   90.00
_cell.angle_beta   90.00
_cell.angle_gamma   90.00
#
_symmetry.space_group_name_H-M   'P 1'
#
loop_
_entity.id
_entity.type
_entity.pdbx_description
1 polymer ?
#
loop_
_entity_poly.entity_id
_entity_poly.type
_entity_poly.pdbx_seq_one_letter_code
_entity_poly.pdbx_strand_id
1 'polypeptide(L)'
;MRSVATFTDQLDANQPTFVYLLDKAPQSLNHTRELFDRYRGTFGGVLANLVTVEPIISDRKQSLATGLDTIPQGLRDLRSIVKNGRADFALIGTQGPVCLFYDEPRSEIGNLTPTAPNLTRYCPPGNGYGQRGAINAPRPNGLGTTNMTTPGGVSGPPAVTDPLLIPHGVELLQWWQELLERARHGN
;
A
#
# COMPACT_ATOMS: atom_id res chain seq x y z
N MET A 1 -33.29 4.15 9.38
CA MET A 1 -33.82 3.60 10.64
C MET A 1 -32.99 2.44 11.22
N ARG A 2 -32.31 1.60 10.41
CA ARG A 2 -31.41 0.55 10.95
C ARG A 2 -30.19 1.07 11.73
N SER A 3 -29.52 2.14 11.29
CA SER A 3 -28.30 2.66 11.94
C SER A 3 -28.52 3.25 13.34
N VAL A 4 -29.66 3.90 13.56
CA VAL A 4 -30.03 4.45 14.88
C VAL A 4 -30.31 3.30 15.86
N ALA A 5 -30.94 2.22 15.40
CA ALA A 5 -31.11 1.01 16.19
C ALA A 5 -29.76 0.40 16.58
N THR A 6 -28.82 0.22 15.65
CA THR A 6 -27.49 -0.32 15.95
C THR A 6 -26.66 0.56 16.89
N PHE A 7 -26.76 1.90 16.80
CA PHE A 7 -26.07 2.79 17.75
C PHE A 7 -26.67 2.70 19.14
N THR A 8 -28.00 2.63 19.23
CA THR A 8 -28.70 2.48 20.52
C THR A 8 -28.36 1.13 21.15
N ASP A 9 -28.30 0.06 20.36
CA ASP A 9 -27.90 -1.28 20.78
C ASP A 9 -26.42 -1.32 21.26
N GLN A 10 -25.53 -0.58 20.60
CA GLN A 10 -24.13 -0.43 21.04
C GLN A 10 -24.00 0.39 22.33
N LEU A 11 -24.86 1.39 22.53
CA LEU A 11 -24.93 2.17 23.77
C LEU A 11 -25.40 1.31 24.94
N ASP A 12 -26.43 0.49 24.70
CA ASP A 12 -26.99 -0.43 25.70
C ASP A 12 -25.98 -1.52 26.07
N ALA A 13 -25.31 -2.10 25.07
CA ALA A 13 -24.27 -3.11 25.28
C ALA A 13 -23.05 -2.59 26.08
N ASN A 14 -22.78 -1.28 26.06
CA ASN A 14 -21.66 -0.65 26.78
C ASN A 14 -22.10 0.08 28.06
N GLN A 15 -23.35 -0.05 28.49
CA GLN A 15 -23.90 0.55 29.70
C GLN A 15 -23.03 0.34 30.96
N PRO A 16 -22.40 -0.83 31.21
CA PRO A 16 -21.53 -1.02 32.38
C PRO A 16 -20.30 -0.10 32.38
N THR A 17 -19.72 0.15 31.21
CA THR A 17 -18.56 1.05 31.04
C THR A 17 -18.97 2.50 31.26
N PHE A 18 -20.16 2.90 30.82
CA PHE A 18 -20.69 4.24 31.07
C PHE A 18 -20.97 4.47 32.56
N VAL A 19 -21.54 3.47 33.26
CA VAL A 19 -21.76 3.53 34.71
C VAL A 19 -20.43 3.64 35.47
N TYR A 20 -19.41 2.91 35.04
CA TYR A 20 -18.06 3.02 35.61
C TYR A 20 -17.43 4.40 35.40
N LEU A 21 -17.60 5.00 34.22
CA LEU A 21 -17.12 6.36 33.93
C LEU A 21 -17.92 7.46 34.66
N LEU A 22 -19.22 7.24 34.88
CA LEU A 22 -20.08 8.07 35.72
C LEU A 22 -19.61 8.11 37.18
N ASP A 23 -19.16 6.98 37.71
CA ASP A 23 -18.69 6.88 39.09
C ASP A 23 -17.26 7.41 39.28
N LYS A 24 -16.38 7.26 38.27
CA LYS A 24 -14.94 7.54 38.41
C LYS A 24 -14.42 8.81 37.72
N ALA A 25 -15.16 9.39 36.77
CA ALA A 25 -14.65 10.50 35.95
C ALA A 25 -15.70 11.61 35.69
N PRO A 26 -16.21 12.28 36.73
CA PRO A 26 -17.25 13.31 36.60
C PRO A 26 -16.79 14.55 35.80
N GLN A 27 -15.50 14.89 35.84
CA GLN A 27 -14.96 16.00 35.04
C GLN A 27 -14.97 15.71 33.53
N SER A 28 -14.66 14.46 33.13
CA SER A 28 -14.73 14.05 31.73
C SER A 28 -16.16 14.12 31.21
N LEU A 29 -17.15 13.75 32.02
CA LEU A 29 -18.56 13.85 31.67
C LEU A 29 -19.04 15.29 31.52
N ASN A 30 -18.60 16.21 32.38
CA ASN A 30 -18.91 17.63 32.20
C ASN A 30 -18.33 18.18 30.90
N HIS A 31 -17.11 17.78 30.55
CA HIS A 31 -16.50 18.19 29.29
C HIS A 31 -17.19 17.59 28.07
N THR A 32 -17.61 16.32 28.15
CA THR A 32 -18.44 15.68 27.13
C THR A 32 -19.82 16.35 27.00
N ARG A 33 -20.42 16.78 28.13
CA ARG A 33 -21.67 17.54 28.15
C ARG A 33 -21.52 18.90 27.48
N GLU A 34 -20.47 19.65 27.81
CA GLU A 34 -20.14 20.92 27.14
C GLU A 34 -19.91 20.72 25.63
N LEU A 35 -19.26 19.62 25.24
CA LEU A 35 -19.06 19.28 23.84
C LEU A 35 -20.41 19.02 23.15
N PHE A 36 -21.28 18.21 23.77
CA PHE A 36 -22.60 17.91 23.23
C PHE A 36 -23.52 19.13 23.17
N ASP A 37 -23.45 20.02 24.16
CA ASP A 37 -24.20 21.28 24.16
C ASP A 37 -23.64 22.27 23.12
N ARG A 38 -22.32 22.29 22.89
CA ARG A 38 -21.68 23.12 21.86
C ARG A 38 -22.01 22.66 20.44
N TYR A 39 -22.18 21.36 20.24
CA TYR A 39 -22.53 20.75 18.94
C TYR A 39 -24.01 20.36 18.84
N ARG A 40 -24.85 20.89 19.72
CA ARG A 40 -26.30 20.65 19.73
C ARG A 40 -26.89 21.13 18.40
N GLY A 41 -27.53 20.22 17.66
CA GLY A 41 -28.10 20.49 16.33
C GLY A 41 -27.17 20.18 15.14
N THR A 42 -25.84 20.13 15.32
CA THR A 42 -24.90 19.69 14.26
C THR A 42 -24.47 18.23 14.42
N PHE A 43 -24.54 17.72 15.65
CA PHE A 43 -24.20 16.32 15.97
C PHE A 43 -25.05 15.30 15.20
N GLY A 44 -26.34 15.58 15.02
CA GLY A 44 -27.22 14.75 14.17
C GLY A 44 -26.79 14.74 12.71
N GLY A 45 -26.28 15.86 12.19
CA GLY A 45 -25.72 15.95 10.83
C GLY A 45 -24.38 15.21 10.70
N VAL A 46 -23.51 15.26 11.72
CA VAL A 46 -22.26 14.48 11.75
C VAL A 46 -22.57 12.98 11.78
N LEU A 47 -23.51 12.54 12.61
CA LEU A 47 -23.95 11.14 12.65
C LEU A 47 -24.60 10.71 11.32
N ALA A 48 -25.45 11.55 10.73
CA ALA A 48 -26.05 11.28 9.41
C ALA A 48 -24.98 11.18 8.31
N ASN A 49 -23.97 12.04 8.32
CA ASN A 49 -22.83 11.96 7.41
C ASN A 49 -21.98 10.72 7.65
N LEU A 50 -21.84 10.28 8.91
CA LEU A 50 -21.17 9.02 9.26
C LEU A 50 -21.90 7.82 8.65
N VAL A 51 -23.24 7.79 8.62
CA VAL A 51 -24.00 6.73 7.93
C VAL A 51 -23.70 6.67 6.44
N THR A 52 -23.42 7.82 5.81
CA THR A 52 -23.04 7.87 4.38
C THR A 52 -21.62 7.33 4.14
N VAL A 53 -20.70 7.54 5.08
CA VAL A 53 -19.28 7.16 4.94
C VAL A 53 -18.97 5.78 5.54
N GLU A 54 -19.80 5.29 6.46
CA GLU A 54 -19.67 3.97 7.09
C GLU A 54 -19.56 2.82 6.08
N PRO A 55 -20.36 2.73 5.00
CA PRO A 55 -20.21 1.69 3.99
C PRO A 55 -18.83 1.73 3.33
N ILE A 56 -18.28 2.93 3.11
CA ILE A 56 -16.98 3.12 2.46
C ILE A 56 -15.84 2.64 3.36
N ILE A 57 -15.90 2.95 4.67
CA ILE A 57 -14.86 2.57 5.64
C ILE A 57 -14.98 1.09 6.01
N SER A 58 -16.20 0.60 6.23
CA SER A 58 -16.46 -0.79 6.63
C SER A 58 -16.00 -1.79 5.56
N ASP A 59 -16.23 -1.48 4.28
CA ASP A 59 -15.81 -2.30 3.13
C ASP A 59 -14.27 -2.30 2.98
N ARG A 60 -13.56 -1.33 3.58
CA ARG A 60 -12.09 -1.16 3.51
C ARG A 60 -11.33 -1.56 4.77
N LYS A 61 -11.98 -2.25 5.72
CA LYS A 61 -11.33 -2.66 6.99
C LYS A 61 -10.00 -3.39 6.78
N GLN A 62 -9.93 -4.33 5.84
CA GLN A 62 -8.69 -5.08 5.57
C GLN A 62 -7.57 -4.19 5.02
N SER A 63 -7.90 -3.28 4.10
CA SER A 63 -6.94 -2.32 3.55
C SER A 63 -6.45 -1.36 4.63
N LEU A 64 -7.35 -0.90 5.52
CA LEU A 64 -6.99 -0.02 6.64
C LEU A 64 -6.07 -0.71 7.64
N ALA A 65 -6.38 -1.96 8.03
CA ALA A 65 -5.54 -2.75 8.92
C ALA A 65 -4.13 -2.96 8.33
N THR A 66 -4.06 -3.32 7.04
CA THR A 66 -2.78 -3.47 6.32
C THR A 66 -2.01 -2.15 6.25
N GLY A 67 -2.70 -1.04 6.00
CA GLY A 67 -2.08 0.28 5.96
C GLY A 67 -1.50 0.70 7.32
N LEU A 68 -2.23 0.47 8.41
CA LEU A 68 -1.75 0.77 9.76
C LEU A 68 -0.49 -0.04 10.14
N ASP A 69 -0.36 -1.26 9.62
CA ASP A 69 0.82 -2.11 9.81
C ASP A 69 2.00 -1.70 8.92
N THR A 70 1.75 -1.43 7.64
CA THR A 70 2.81 -1.25 6.63
C THR A 70 3.30 0.19 6.46
N ILE A 71 2.44 1.20 6.66
CA ILE A 71 2.78 2.62 6.47
C ILE A 71 3.94 3.07 7.38
N PRO A 72 3.98 2.73 8.69
CA PRO A 72 5.07 3.17 9.55
C PRO A 72 6.45 2.73 9.04
N GLN A 73 6.57 1.49 8.56
CA GLN A 73 7.81 1.01 7.98
C GLN A 73 8.10 1.71 6.64
N GLY A 74 7.11 1.86 5.77
CA GLY A 74 7.28 2.59 4.50
C GLY A 74 7.77 4.03 4.70
N LEU A 75 7.28 4.74 5.73
CA LEU A 75 7.76 6.09 6.08
C LEU A 75 9.20 6.09 6.60
N ARG A 76 9.62 5.05 7.33
CA ARG A 76 11.02 4.88 7.77
C ARG A 76 11.94 4.64 6.58
N ASP A 77 11.54 3.77 5.66
CA ASP A 77 12.31 3.47 4.45
C ASP A 77 12.42 4.70 3.56
N LEU A 78 11.33 5.45 3.34
CA LEU A 78 11.34 6.72 2.61
C LEU A 78 12.26 7.77 3.27
N ARG A 79 12.24 7.87 4.60
CA ARG A 79 13.15 8.76 5.31
C ARG A 79 14.61 8.33 5.17
N SER A 80 14.91 7.03 5.13
CA SER A 80 16.28 6.53 4.98
C SER A 80 16.91 6.88 3.63
N ILE A 81 16.08 7.09 2.60
CA ILE A 81 16.47 7.55 1.27
C ILE A 81 16.85 9.04 1.28
N VAL A 82 16.32 9.84 2.20
CA VAL A 82 16.64 11.28 2.24
C VAL A 82 17.93 11.51 3.04
N LYS A 83 19.00 11.88 2.34
CA LYS A 83 20.29 12.28 2.91
C LYS A 83 20.52 13.77 2.64
N ASN A 84 20.78 14.56 3.68
CA ASN A 84 21.08 16.00 3.57
C ASN A 84 20.05 16.81 2.77
N GLY A 85 18.75 16.51 2.93
CA GLY A 85 17.66 17.21 2.23
C GLY A 85 17.51 16.84 0.76
N ARG A 86 18.22 15.83 0.26
CA ARG A 86 18.07 15.29 -1.10
C ARG A 86 17.69 13.81 -1.02
N ALA A 87 16.80 13.40 -1.92
CA ALA A 87 16.45 11.99 -2.05
C ALA A 87 17.58 11.27 -2.81
N ASP A 88 18.11 10.23 -2.19
CA ASP A 88 19.25 9.46 -2.66
C ASP A 88 18.77 8.19 -3.37
N PHE A 89 18.59 8.28 -4.69
CA PHE A 89 18.06 7.18 -5.49
C PHE A 89 19.19 6.38 -6.17
N ALA A 90 19.43 5.16 -5.70
CA ALA A 90 20.26 4.20 -6.42
C ALA A 90 19.41 3.41 -7.44
N LEU A 91 19.94 3.24 -8.65
CA LEU A 91 19.36 2.30 -9.61
C LEU A 91 19.83 0.91 -9.24
N ILE A 92 18.88 0.06 -8.85
CA ILE A 92 19.14 -1.32 -8.46
C ILE A 92 18.93 -2.21 -9.69
N GLY A 93 20.03 -2.70 -10.27
CA GLY A 93 20.02 -3.68 -11.36
C GLY A 93 20.24 -5.09 -10.81
N THR A 94 19.19 -5.92 -10.77
CA THR A 94 19.30 -7.31 -10.26
C THR A 94 18.78 -8.27 -11.32
N GLN A 95 19.48 -9.37 -11.55
CA GLN A 95 18.83 -10.55 -12.12
C GLN A 95 17.87 -11.11 -11.08
N GLY A 96 16.61 -11.27 -11.46
CA GLY A 96 15.57 -11.80 -10.61
C GLY A 96 14.48 -12.48 -11.43
N PRO A 97 13.61 -13.26 -10.77
CA PRO A 97 12.58 -14.00 -11.45
C PRO A 97 11.56 -13.03 -12.05
N VAL A 98 10.93 -13.44 -13.14
CA VAL A 98 9.83 -12.72 -13.78
C VAL A 98 8.58 -13.59 -13.80
N CYS A 99 7.42 -12.95 -13.72
CA CYS A 99 6.13 -13.62 -13.93
C CYS A 99 5.87 -13.76 -15.43
N LEU A 100 5.65 -14.99 -15.89
CA LEU A 100 5.37 -15.31 -17.30
C LEU A 100 4.10 -16.16 -17.45
N PHE A 101 3.50 -16.06 -18.63
CA PHE A 101 2.40 -16.90 -19.09
C PHE A 101 2.94 -17.78 -20.22
N TYR A 102 3.04 -19.09 -19.97
CA TYR A 102 3.68 -20.04 -20.89
C TYR A 102 2.79 -20.45 -22.06
N ASP A 103 1.51 -20.06 -22.02
CA ASP A 103 0.51 -20.27 -23.05
C ASP A 103 0.48 -19.15 -24.11
N GLU A 104 1.25 -18.07 -23.93
CA GLU A 104 1.36 -16.97 -24.89
C GLU A 104 2.75 -16.97 -25.57
N PRO A 105 2.84 -17.25 -26.88
CA PRO A 105 4.10 -17.16 -27.59
C PRO A 105 4.56 -15.70 -27.67
N ARG A 106 5.88 -15.47 -27.67
CA ARG A 106 6.43 -14.13 -27.91
C ARG A 106 6.09 -13.67 -29.33
N SER A 107 5.63 -12.43 -29.45
CA SER A 107 5.43 -11.79 -30.75
C SER A 107 6.76 -11.73 -31.52
N GLU A 108 6.68 -11.98 -32.83
CA GLU A 108 7.81 -11.81 -33.73
C GLU A 108 8.25 -10.34 -33.80
N ILE A 109 9.55 -10.11 -34.03
CA ILE A 109 10.10 -8.76 -34.16
C ILE A 109 9.45 -8.08 -35.39
N GLY A 110 8.82 -6.92 -35.18
CA GLY A 110 8.14 -6.17 -36.24
C GLY A 110 6.65 -6.50 -36.40
N ASN A 111 6.11 -7.44 -35.62
CA ASN A 111 4.68 -7.67 -35.56
C ASN A 111 4.00 -6.57 -34.71
N LEU A 112 3.25 -5.69 -35.37
CA LEU A 112 2.50 -4.59 -34.75
C LEU A 112 0.99 -4.86 -34.71
N THR A 113 0.55 -6.09 -34.98
CA THR A 113 -0.86 -6.44 -34.98
C THR A 113 -1.45 -6.23 -33.58
N PRO A 114 -2.55 -5.45 -33.45
CA PRO A 114 -3.18 -5.24 -32.15
C PRO A 114 -3.61 -6.56 -31.53
N THR A 115 -3.18 -6.81 -30.29
CA THR A 115 -3.56 -8.00 -29.53
C THR A 115 -4.62 -7.62 -28.49
N ALA A 116 -5.68 -8.42 -28.37
CA ALA A 116 -6.67 -8.21 -27.32
C ALA A 116 -6.07 -8.56 -25.95
N PRO A 117 -6.22 -7.69 -24.92
CA PRO A 117 -5.69 -7.99 -23.60
C PRO A 117 -6.46 -9.14 -22.94
N ASN A 118 -5.73 -10.08 -22.34
CA ASN A 118 -6.34 -11.12 -21.50
C ASN A 118 -6.62 -10.57 -20.09
N LEU A 119 -7.90 -10.36 -19.77
CA LEU A 119 -8.34 -9.75 -18.51
C LEU A 119 -8.39 -10.72 -17.31
N THR A 120 -8.13 -12.01 -17.51
CA THR A 120 -8.17 -13.01 -16.43
C THR A 120 -6.80 -13.36 -15.86
N ARG A 121 -5.74 -12.92 -16.52
CA ARG A 121 -4.36 -13.19 -16.13
C ARG A 121 -3.88 -12.26 -15.01
N TYR A 122 -3.18 -12.82 -14.03
CA TYR A 122 -2.55 -12.04 -12.95
C TYR A 122 -1.21 -12.64 -12.51
N CYS A 123 -0.36 -11.82 -11.89
CA CYS A 123 0.89 -12.28 -11.30
C CYS A 123 0.74 -12.38 -9.78
N PRO A 124 0.85 -13.60 -9.20
CA PRO A 124 0.82 -13.76 -7.76
C PRO A 124 1.92 -12.94 -7.06
N PRO A 125 1.68 -12.45 -5.82
CA PRO A 125 2.72 -11.77 -5.06
C PRO A 125 3.90 -12.70 -4.81
N GLY A 126 5.12 -12.16 -4.90
CA GLY A 126 6.34 -12.94 -4.75
C GLY A 126 7.61 -12.10 -4.82
N ASN A 127 8.73 -12.66 -4.34
CA ASN A 127 10.00 -11.95 -4.25
C ASN A 127 10.63 -11.75 -5.64
N GLY A 128 10.60 -10.53 -6.14
CA GLY A 128 11.20 -10.15 -7.43
C GLY A 128 10.33 -10.34 -8.66
N TYR A 129 9.24 -11.13 -8.58
CA TYR A 129 8.37 -11.47 -9.73
C TYR A 129 6.89 -11.07 -9.58
N GLY A 130 6.47 -10.60 -8.41
CA GLY A 130 5.09 -10.13 -8.21
C GLY A 130 4.80 -8.79 -8.89
N GLN A 131 3.54 -8.51 -9.19
CA GLN A 131 3.13 -7.16 -9.60
C GLN A 131 3.40 -6.18 -8.45
N ARG A 132 4.15 -5.10 -8.72
CA ARG A 132 4.40 -4.05 -7.72
C ARG A 132 3.19 -3.13 -7.61
N GLY A 133 2.88 -2.65 -6.41
CA GLY A 133 1.91 -1.58 -6.18
C GLY A 133 0.51 -2.03 -5.79
N ALA A 134 -0.48 -1.20 -6.12
CA ALA A 134 -1.85 -1.23 -5.60
C ALA A 134 -2.69 -2.49 -5.95
N ILE A 135 -2.13 -3.44 -6.70
CA ILE A 135 -2.78 -4.72 -7.01
C ILE A 135 -2.68 -5.71 -5.85
N ASN A 136 -1.61 -5.67 -5.05
CA ASN A 136 -1.45 -6.57 -3.90
C ASN A 136 -2.17 -6.06 -2.64
N ALA A 137 -2.69 -4.83 -2.66
CA ALA A 137 -3.44 -4.30 -1.54
C ALA A 137 -4.80 -5.02 -1.46
N PRO A 138 -5.26 -5.45 -0.27
CA PRO A 138 -6.62 -5.99 -0.12
C PRO A 138 -7.64 -4.98 -0.65
N ARG A 139 -8.57 -5.46 -1.50
CA ARG A 139 -9.62 -4.62 -2.09
C ARG A 139 -10.99 -5.06 -1.61
N PRO A 140 -11.91 -4.11 -1.39
CA PRO A 140 -13.27 -4.47 -1.06
C PRO A 140 -13.91 -5.34 -2.14
N ASN A 141 -14.51 -6.46 -1.74
CA ASN A 141 -15.19 -7.41 -2.63
C ASN A 141 -14.35 -7.86 -3.86
N GLY A 142 -13.02 -7.82 -3.77
CA GLY A 142 -12.13 -8.15 -4.89
C GLY A 142 -12.25 -7.18 -6.08
N LEU A 143 -12.60 -5.92 -5.84
CA LEU A 143 -12.82 -4.93 -6.91
C LEU A 143 -11.62 -4.85 -7.86
N GLY A 144 -11.85 -5.09 -9.16
CA GLY A 144 -10.80 -5.08 -10.18
C GLY A 144 -9.84 -6.28 -10.11
N THR A 145 -10.11 -7.26 -9.26
CA THR A 145 -9.43 -8.57 -9.23
C THR A 145 -10.41 -9.75 -9.34
N THR A 146 -11.73 -9.52 -9.35
CA THR A 146 -12.77 -10.56 -9.40
C THR A 146 -12.63 -11.52 -10.58
N ASN A 147 -12.16 -11.03 -11.72
CA ASN A 147 -12.00 -11.83 -12.93
C ASN A 147 -10.58 -12.42 -13.08
N MET A 148 -9.67 -12.16 -12.14
CA MET A 148 -8.29 -12.66 -12.16
C MET A 148 -8.26 -14.12 -11.68
N THR A 149 -8.38 -15.06 -12.62
CA THR A 149 -8.45 -16.50 -12.31
C THR A 149 -7.22 -17.27 -12.75
N THR A 150 -6.40 -16.71 -13.65
CA THR A 150 -5.27 -17.42 -14.27
C THR A 150 -3.94 -16.87 -13.73
N PRO A 151 -3.28 -17.56 -12.78
CA PRO A 151 -1.98 -17.13 -12.26
C PRO A 151 -0.87 -17.35 -13.29
N GLY A 152 0.04 -16.38 -13.39
CA GLY A 152 1.32 -16.56 -14.08
C GLY A 152 2.30 -17.40 -13.27
N GLY A 153 3.27 -18.00 -13.97
CA GLY A 153 4.33 -18.81 -13.37
C GLY A 153 5.62 -18.02 -13.15
N VAL A 154 6.46 -18.51 -12.23
CA VAL A 154 7.80 -17.97 -12.00
C VAL A 154 8.74 -18.46 -13.11
N SER A 155 9.53 -17.56 -13.67
CA SER A 155 10.57 -17.87 -14.65
C SER A 155 11.87 -17.13 -14.33
N GLY A 156 13.00 -17.79 -14.49
CA GLY A 156 14.33 -17.21 -14.27
C GLY A 156 14.93 -17.53 -12.89
N PRO A 157 16.14 -17.02 -12.62
CA PRO A 157 16.85 -17.28 -11.38
C PRO A 157 16.15 -16.63 -10.17
N PRO A 158 16.35 -17.14 -8.95
CA PRO A 158 15.80 -16.53 -7.74
C PRO A 158 16.35 -15.11 -7.53
N ALA A 159 15.58 -14.28 -6.81
CA ALA A 159 16.00 -12.93 -6.49
C ALA A 159 17.23 -12.97 -5.57
N VAL A 160 18.27 -12.20 -5.92
CA VAL A 160 19.49 -12.08 -5.11
C VAL A 160 19.30 -11.08 -3.97
N THR A 161 19.88 -11.37 -2.82
CA THR A 161 19.85 -10.50 -1.63
C THR A 161 20.82 -9.32 -1.70
N ASP A 162 21.82 -9.40 -2.57
CA ASP A 162 22.84 -8.36 -2.76
C ASP A 162 22.81 -7.86 -4.20
N PRO A 163 22.05 -6.79 -4.49
CA PRO A 163 21.93 -6.29 -5.85
C PRO A 163 23.13 -5.42 -6.24
N LEU A 164 23.48 -5.43 -7.53
CA LEU A 164 24.43 -4.46 -8.06
C LEU A 164 23.83 -3.05 -7.93
N LEU A 165 24.42 -2.23 -7.06
CA LEU A 165 24.13 -0.81 -6.98
C LEU A 165 24.83 -0.12 -8.15
N ILE A 166 24.05 0.44 -9.07
CA ILE A 166 24.62 1.29 -10.12
C ILE A 166 24.95 2.62 -9.45
N PRO A 167 26.24 3.03 -9.41
CA PRO A 167 26.66 4.25 -8.74
C PRO A 167 25.92 5.47 -9.29
N HIS A 168 25.76 6.51 -8.47
CA HIS A 168 25.15 7.75 -8.94
C HIS A 168 25.93 8.34 -10.12
N GLY A 169 25.29 9.15 -10.97
CA GLY A 169 25.94 9.68 -12.18
C GLY A 169 27.30 10.37 -11.97
N VAL A 170 27.54 10.93 -10.78
CA VAL A 170 28.84 11.51 -10.38
C VAL A 170 29.87 10.41 -10.12
N GLU A 171 29.52 9.36 -9.38
CA GLU A 171 30.39 8.20 -9.15
C GLU A 171 30.65 7.44 -10.44
N LEU A 172 29.67 7.36 -11.35
CA LEU A 172 29.83 6.75 -12.67
C LEU A 172 30.83 7.54 -13.54
N LEU A 173 30.78 8.87 -13.49
CA LEU A 173 31.74 9.76 -14.14
C LEU A 173 33.15 9.62 -13.55
N GLN A 174 33.24 9.51 -12.22
CA GLN A 174 34.50 9.34 -11.51
C GLN A 174 35.12 7.96 -11.82
N TRP A 175 34.29 6.92 -11.83
CA TRP A 175 34.70 5.57 -12.21
C TRP A 175 35.12 5.49 -13.68
N TRP A 176 34.44 6.21 -14.56
CA TRP A 176 34.82 6.34 -15.97
C TRP A 176 36.15 7.09 -16.14
N GLN A 177 36.38 8.16 -15.38
CA GLN A 177 37.67 8.87 -15.36
C GLN A 177 38.80 7.98 -14.84
N GLU A 178 38.59 7.25 -13.75
CA GLU A 178 39.56 6.28 -13.21
C GLU A 178 39.83 5.12 -14.17
N LEU A 179 38.84 4.66 -14.94
CA LEU A 179 39.00 3.68 -16.00
C LEU A 179 39.84 4.23 -17.15
N LEU A 180 39.58 5.46 -17.58
CA LEU A 180 40.35 6.14 -18.64
C LEU A 180 41.79 6.40 -18.22
N GLU A 181 42.03 6.77 -16.97
CA GLU A 181 43.37 6.97 -16.42
C GLU A 181 44.13 5.65 -16.31
N ARG A 182 43.50 4.57 -15.84
CA ARG A 182 44.11 3.23 -15.84
C ARG A 182 44.42 2.73 -17.25
N ALA A 183 43.52 2.94 -18.21
CA ALA A 183 43.77 2.59 -19.60
C ALA A 183 44.91 3.40 -20.24
N ARG A 184 45.11 4.66 -19.82
CA ARG A 184 46.22 5.52 -20.30
C ARG A 184 47.55 5.23 -19.63
N HIS A 185 47.54 4.84 -18.36
CA HIS A 185 48.75 4.70 -17.55
C HIS A 185 49.13 3.26 -17.23
N GLY A 186 48.37 2.27 -17.71
CA GLY A 186 48.72 0.86 -17.72
C GLY A 186 49.03 0.31 -16.33
N ASN A 187 47.98 0.01 -15.56
CA ASN A 187 47.95 -1.04 -14.53
C ASN A 187 46.52 -1.60 -14.42
#